data_AF-A0A7L3MSM1-F1
#
_entry.id   AF-A0A7L3MSM1-F1
#
_cell.length_a   1.000
_cell.length_b   1.000
_cell.length_c   1.000
_cell.angle_alpha   90.00
_cell.angle_beta   90.00
_cell.angle_gamma   90.00
#
_symmetry.space_group_name_H-M   'P 1'
#
loop_
_entity.id
_entity.type
_entity.pdbx_description
1 polymer ?
#
loop_
_entity_poly.entity_id
_entity_poly.type
_entity_poly.pdbx_seq_one_letter_code
_entity_poly.pdbx_strand_id
1 'polypeptide(L)'
;LLMPHFHFTLHINTLARTVLINPGGLIDKGSGVTYEGLLLVVQRGLEQVTYTSLCLPDDIRHRGMSHIPNYHYRDDGMRLWEAIESFVTGIVTFYYGGDAAVSGDTELQAWVMDIFTNGFLGRTSSGVPSSLQTVVELIKFLTMVMFTCSAQHAAVNNGQYDLGAFVPNAPSSMRHPPPCEKGRAFLQHFLDTIPEVATTANILVALILLSSQLKDRRLLGQYPEEWFTEAEPRRLIRAFQGKLEEIRDQIEERNHLADLRYNYLNPLETENSISI
;
A
#
# COMPACT_ATOMS: atom_id res chain seq x y z
N LEU A 1 -14.99 -0.64 12.37
CA LEU A 1 -14.54 -0.32 11.00
C LEU A 1 -13.06 -0.65 10.79
N LEU A 2 -12.12 0.02 11.47
CA LEU A 2 -10.69 -0.07 11.14
C LEU A 2 -9.93 -1.28 11.72
N MET A 3 -10.38 -1.88 12.83
CA MET A 3 -9.64 -2.96 13.51
C MET A 3 -9.21 -4.12 12.60
N PRO A 4 -10.05 -4.64 11.67
CA PRO A 4 -9.62 -5.66 10.72
C PRO A 4 -8.48 -5.22 9.80
N HIS A 5 -8.32 -3.92 9.55
CA HIS A 5 -7.32 -3.33 8.65
C HIS A 5 -5.96 -3.07 9.33
N PHE A 6 -5.84 -3.33 10.64
CA PHE A 6 -4.59 -3.21 11.39
C PHE A 6 -4.04 -4.55 11.88
N HIS A 7 -4.68 -5.65 11.49
CA HIS A 7 -4.28 -6.99 11.90
C HIS A 7 -2.82 -7.26 11.48
N PHE A 8 -1.99 -7.67 12.45
CA PHE A 8 -0.55 -7.93 12.33
C PHE A 8 0.37 -6.78 11.89
N THR A 9 -0.13 -5.59 11.54
CA THR A 9 0.73 -4.48 11.08
C THR A 9 1.82 -4.09 12.08
N LEU A 10 1.51 -4.06 13.38
CA LEU A 10 2.53 -3.80 14.42
C LEU A 10 3.55 -4.92 14.55
N HIS A 11 3.10 -6.18 14.39
CA HIS A 11 3.95 -7.36 14.49
C HIS A 11 4.96 -7.38 13.33
N ILE A 12 4.48 -7.29 12.10
CA ILE A 12 5.34 -7.37 10.91
C ILE A 12 6.32 -6.19 10.85
N ASN A 13 5.88 -4.98 11.20
CA ASN A 13 6.78 -3.82 11.27
C ASN A 13 7.86 -3.97 12.35
N THR A 14 7.55 -4.63 13.46
CA THR A 14 8.53 -4.92 14.51
C THR A 14 9.52 -5.99 14.06
N LEU A 15 9.05 -7.02 13.35
CA LEU A 15 9.91 -8.03 12.76
C LEU A 15 10.84 -7.40 11.71
N ALA A 16 10.30 -6.58 10.80
CA ALA A 16 11.09 -5.89 9.78
C ALA A 16 12.23 -5.06 10.40
N ARG A 17 11.94 -4.30 11.48
CA ARG A 17 12.96 -3.53 12.21
C ARG A 17 14.01 -4.37 12.91
N THR A 18 13.78 -5.66 13.15
CA THR A 18 14.73 -6.53 13.87
C THR A 18 15.52 -7.45 12.97
N VAL A 19 14.99 -7.83 11.80
CA VAL A 19 15.67 -8.80 10.90
C VAL A 19 15.84 -8.33 9.45
N LEU A 20 15.06 -7.35 8.99
CA LEU A 20 15.03 -6.95 7.58
C LEU A 20 15.85 -5.69 7.33
N ILE A 21 15.46 -4.58 7.98
CA ILE A 21 16.00 -3.24 7.75
C ILE A 21 16.97 -2.76 8.85
N ASN A 22 17.32 -3.62 9.80
CA ASN A 22 18.34 -3.33 10.81
C ASN A 22 19.75 -3.38 10.19
N PRO A 23 20.76 -2.78 10.86
CA PRO A 23 22.16 -2.96 10.48
C PRO A 23 22.53 -4.45 10.43
N GLY A 24 23.13 -4.90 9.32
CA GLY A 24 23.43 -6.31 9.07
C GLY A 24 22.21 -7.20 8.77
N GLY A 25 21.03 -6.62 8.62
CA GLY A 25 19.80 -7.29 8.18
C GLY A 25 19.82 -7.69 6.71
N LEU A 26 18.72 -8.28 6.24
CA LEU A 26 18.62 -8.77 4.86
C LEU A 26 18.78 -7.66 3.80
N ILE A 27 18.20 -6.47 4.02
CA ILE A 27 18.30 -5.36 3.06
C ILE A 27 19.73 -4.81 3.03
N ASP A 28 20.38 -4.65 4.18
CA ASP A 28 21.75 -4.15 4.27
C ASP A 28 22.76 -5.08 3.58
N LYS A 29 22.53 -6.41 3.63
CA LYS A 29 23.33 -7.42 2.93
C LYS A 29 22.95 -7.64 1.46
N GLY A 30 21.74 -7.26 1.09
CA GLY A 30 21.09 -7.61 -0.18
C GLY A 30 20.90 -6.43 -1.13
N SER A 31 21.17 -5.19 -0.70
CA SER A 31 20.88 -3.97 -1.45
C SER A 31 22.05 -3.00 -1.44
N GLY A 32 22.22 -2.26 -2.53
CA GLY A 32 23.21 -1.19 -2.64
C GLY A 32 22.85 0.08 -1.87
N VAL A 33 21.64 0.16 -1.30
CA VAL A 33 21.17 1.33 -0.53
C VAL A 33 21.83 1.44 0.85
N THR A 34 22.34 0.32 1.39
CA THR A 34 22.85 0.18 2.78
C THR A 34 21.84 0.60 3.86
N TYR A 35 22.15 0.31 5.12
CA TYR A 35 21.35 0.80 6.24
C TYR A 35 21.27 2.34 6.29
N GLU A 36 22.40 3.04 6.15
CA GLU A 36 22.46 4.49 6.22
C GLU A 36 21.70 5.16 5.07
N GLY A 37 21.84 4.65 3.85
CA GLY A 37 21.10 5.19 2.72
C GLY A 37 19.61 4.92 2.83
N LEU A 38 19.20 3.77 3.40
CA LEU A 38 17.79 3.50 3.68
C LEU A 38 17.20 4.53 4.65
N LEU A 39 17.91 4.88 5.73
CA LEU A 39 17.46 5.93 6.66
C LEU A 39 17.28 7.27 5.96
N LEU A 40 18.20 7.65 5.06
CA LEU A 40 18.10 8.89 4.28
C LEU A 40 16.92 8.87 3.31
N VAL A 41 16.65 7.74 2.65
CA VAL A 41 15.51 7.57 1.75
C VAL A 41 14.20 7.69 2.52
N VAL A 42 14.07 7.02 3.67
CA VAL A 42 12.87 7.10 4.52
C VAL A 42 12.66 8.52 5.03
N GLN A 43 13.71 9.19 5.51
CA GLN A 43 13.63 10.57 5.98
C GLN A 43 13.11 11.51 4.87
N ARG A 44 13.73 11.47 3.68
CA ARG A 44 13.32 12.30 2.55
C ARG A 44 11.93 11.94 2.03
N GLY A 45 11.60 10.64 2.01
CA GLY A 45 10.26 10.17 1.66
C GLY A 45 9.20 10.72 2.60
N LEU A 46 9.47 10.69 3.91
CA LEU A 46 8.59 11.29 4.92
C LEU A 46 8.45 12.79 4.73
N GLU A 47 9.49 13.52 4.34
CA GLU A 47 9.39 14.96 4.04
C GLU A 47 8.48 15.26 2.84
N GLN A 48 8.44 14.36 1.85
CA GLN A 48 7.69 14.52 0.61
C GLN A 48 6.27 13.93 0.64
N VAL A 49 5.96 13.03 1.57
CA VAL A 49 4.61 12.44 1.64
C VAL A 49 3.57 13.52 1.98
N THR A 50 2.48 13.50 1.23
CA THR A 50 1.35 14.41 1.42
C THR A 50 0.03 13.64 1.50
N TYR A 51 -0.99 14.25 2.08
CA TYR A 51 -2.33 13.66 2.11
C TYR A 51 -2.88 13.42 0.69
N THR A 52 -2.56 14.32 -0.25
CA THR A 52 -2.82 14.16 -1.69
C THR A 52 -2.19 12.89 -2.25
N SER A 53 -0.93 12.60 -1.93
CA SER A 53 -0.25 11.37 -2.39
C SER A 53 -0.81 10.07 -1.80
N LEU A 54 -1.52 10.15 -0.68
CA LEU A 54 -2.17 9.01 -0.01
C LEU A 54 -3.61 8.77 -0.50
N CYS A 55 -4.21 9.77 -1.16
CA CYS A 55 -5.56 9.65 -1.71
C CYS A 55 -5.47 9.36 -3.22
N LEU A 56 -5.69 8.11 -3.63
CA LEU A 56 -5.45 7.67 -5.01
C LEU A 56 -6.07 8.57 -6.09
N PRO A 57 -7.35 9.01 -5.98
CA PRO A 57 -7.94 9.91 -6.99
C PRO A 57 -7.19 11.24 -7.12
N ASP A 58 -6.70 11.77 -6.00
CA ASP A 58 -5.97 13.03 -5.97
C ASP A 58 -4.56 12.84 -6.50
N ASP A 59 -3.86 11.76 -6.10
CA ASP A 59 -2.54 11.40 -6.61
C ASP A 59 -2.52 11.20 -8.14
N ILE A 60 -3.47 10.42 -8.67
CA ILE A 60 -3.59 10.17 -10.12
C ILE A 60 -3.78 11.48 -10.88
N ARG A 61 -4.61 12.39 -10.36
CA ARG A 61 -4.86 13.70 -10.97
C ARG A 61 -3.62 14.59 -10.87
N HIS A 62 -2.98 14.62 -9.70
CA HIS A 62 -1.79 15.42 -9.44
C HIS A 62 -0.63 15.05 -10.36
N ARG A 63 -0.46 13.76 -10.65
CA ARG A 63 0.55 13.25 -11.60
C ARG A 63 0.16 13.39 -13.07
N GLY A 64 -1.04 13.88 -13.38
CA GLY A 64 -1.53 14.01 -14.76
C GLY A 64 -1.83 12.67 -15.44
N MET A 65 -2.12 11.62 -14.66
CA MET A 65 -2.25 10.24 -15.16
C MET A 65 -3.70 9.79 -15.41
N SER A 66 -4.68 10.71 -15.36
CA SER A 66 -6.11 10.38 -15.44
C SER A 66 -6.56 9.76 -16.76
N HIS A 67 -5.84 10.00 -17.86
CA HIS A 67 -6.27 9.61 -19.22
C HIS A 67 -5.29 8.71 -19.96
N ILE A 68 -4.22 8.24 -19.31
CA ILE A 68 -3.25 7.33 -19.93
C ILE A 68 -3.91 5.97 -20.19
N PRO A 69 -3.90 5.42 -21.42
CA PRO A 69 -4.45 4.10 -21.69
C PRO A 69 -3.61 3.00 -21.02
N ASN A 70 -4.22 1.84 -20.78
CA ASN A 70 -3.56 0.64 -20.23
C ASN A 70 -2.87 0.85 -18.87
N TYR A 71 -3.41 1.76 -18.04
CA TYR A 71 -2.87 2.00 -16.71
C TYR A 71 -3.67 1.24 -15.64
N HIS A 72 -3.50 -0.09 -15.63
CA HIS A 72 -4.35 -0.99 -14.83
C HIS A 72 -4.27 -0.76 -13.32
N TYR A 73 -3.12 -0.32 -12.78
CA TYR A 73 -3.02 0.12 -11.38
C TYR A 73 -4.03 1.25 -11.06
N ARG A 74 -4.12 2.26 -11.94
CA ARG A 74 -5.12 3.33 -11.78
C ARG A 74 -6.52 2.75 -11.89
N ASP A 75 -6.79 2.02 -12.96
CA ASP A 75 -8.16 1.61 -13.29
C ASP A 75 -8.76 0.72 -12.19
N ASP A 76 -7.99 -0.25 -11.70
CA ASP A 76 -8.41 -1.15 -10.63
C ASP A 76 -8.41 -0.45 -9.28
N GLY A 77 -7.37 0.34 -9.00
CA GLY A 77 -7.26 1.10 -7.75
C GLY A 77 -8.40 2.09 -7.58
N MET A 78 -8.82 2.78 -8.65
CA MET A 78 -9.94 3.72 -8.61
C MET A 78 -11.27 3.01 -8.30
N ARG A 79 -11.52 1.83 -8.89
CA ARG A 79 -12.73 1.04 -8.59
C ARG A 79 -12.73 0.56 -7.13
N LEU A 80 -11.59 0.12 -6.62
CA LEU A 80 -11.45 -0.27 -5.21
C LEU A 80 -11.60 0.93 -4.28
N TRP A 81 -11.01 2.07 -4.61
CA TRP A 81 -11.17 3.31 -3.86
C TRP A 81 -12.65 3.68 -3.75
N GLU A 82 -13.38 3.72 -4.87
CA GLU A 82 -14.81 4.02 -4.90
C GLU A 82 -15.64 3.01 -4.09
N ALA A 83 -15.32 1.72 -4.16
CA ALA A 83 -16.00 0.70 -3.36
C ALA A 83 -15.77 0.88 -1.85
N ILE A 84 -14.52 1.17 -1.45
CA ILE A 84 -14.17 1.45 -0.04
C ILE A 84 -14.85 2.75 0.41
N GLU A 85 -14.79 3.80 -0.40
CA GLU A 85 -15.41 5.09 -0.09
C GLU A 85 -16.93 4.96 0.09
N SER A 86 -17.60 4.20 -0.78
CA SER A 86 -19.03 3.92 -0.64
C SER A 86 -19.35 3.15 0.63
N PHE A 87 -18.53 2.16 1.00
CA PHE A 87 -18.70 1.40 2.24
C PHE A 87 -18.50 2.29 3.48
N VAL A 88 -17.41 3.06 3.50
CA VAL A 88 -17.10 4.02 4.56
C VAL A 88 -18.21 5.07 4.67
N THR A 89 -18.71 5.60 3.55
CA THR A 89 -19.83 6.55 3.53
C THR A 89 -21.05 5.99 4.23
N GLY A 90 -21.45 4.76 3.90
CA GLY A 90 -22.59 4.10 4.56
C GLY A 90 -22.39 3.95 6.07
N ILE A 91 -21.20 3.54 6.51
CA ILE A 91 -20.89 3.39 7.93
C ILE A 91 -20.87 4.74 8.65
N VAL A 92 -20.15 5.73 8.10
CA VAL A 92 -20.01 7.05 8.72
C VAL A 92 -21.37 7.75 8.82
N THR A 93 -22.18 7.74 7.76
CA THR A 93 -23.51 8.39 7.78
C THR A 93 -24.52 7.67 8.66
N PHE A 94 -24.31 6.38 8.97
CA PHE A 94 -25.11 5.66 9.96
C PHE A 94 -24.81 6.11 11.40
N TYR A 95 -23.53 6.36 11.74
CA TYR A 95 -23.12 6.74 13.09
C TYR A 95 -23.05 8.25 13.35
N TYR A 96 -22.75 9.05 12.33
CA TYR A 96 -22.61 10.51 12.43
C TYR A 96 -23.74 11.21 11.66
N GLY A 97 -24.71 11.76 12.39
CA GLY A 97 -25.86 12.46 11.82
C GLY A 97 -25.57 13.82 11.17
N GLY A 98 -24.30 14.27 11.17
CA GLY A 98 -23.86 15.53 10.56
C GLY A 98 -22.51 16.01 11.11
N ASP A 99 -22.02 17.12 10.57
CA ASP A 99 -20.69 17.68 10.87
C ASP A 99 -20.49 18.02 12.35
N ALA A 100 -21.55 18.47 13.04
CA ALA A 100 -21.50 18.73 14.48
C ALA A 100 -21.15 17.48 15.31
N ALA A 101 -21.59 16.30 14.87
CA ALA A 101 -21.25 15.04 15.55
C ALA A 101 -19.78 14.67 15.33
N VAL A 102 -19.21 14.94 14.15
CA VAL A 102 -17.80 14.70 13.84
C VAL A 102 -16.89 15.66 14.61
N SER A 103 -17.17 16.96 14.51
CA SER A 103 -16.38 18.00 15.18
C SER A 103 -16.45 17.91 16.71
N GLY A 104 -17.57 17.43 17.27
CA GLY A 104 -17.76 17.22 18.70
C GLY A 104 -17.22 15.89 19.25
N ASP A 105 -16.76 14.96 18.41
CA ASP A 105 -16.22 13.67 18.84
C ASP A 105 -14.77 13.82 19.32
N THR A 106 -14.58 13.92 20.64
CA THR A 106 -13.27 14.16 21.24
C THR A 106 -12.28 13.02 21.04
N GLU A 107 -12.76 11.78 20.94
CA GLU A 107 -11.90 10.61 20.73
C GLU A 107 -11.39 10.58 19.28
N LEU A 108 -12.27 10.86 18.32
CA LEU A 108 -11.89 11.01 16.91
C LEU A 108 -10.87 12.14 16.73
N GLN A 109 -11.09 13.31 17.34
CA GLN A 109 -10.15 14.43 17.23
C GLN A 109 -8.78 14.09 17.84
N ALA A 110 -8.77 13.42 18.99
CA ALA A 110 -7.52 12.98 19.63
C ALA A 110 -6.76 11.97 18.75
N TRP A 111 -7.47 11.03 18.13
CA TRP A 111 -6.89 10.04 17.22
C TRP A 111 -6.25 10.68 15.98
N VAL A 112 -6.95 11.60 15.31
CA VAL A 112 -6.42 12.30 14.13
C VAL A 112 -5.23 13.19 14.51
N MET A 113 -5.32 13.88 15.66
CA MET A 113 -4.21 14.70 16.16
C MET A 113 -2.97 13.85 16.48
N ASP A 114 -3.15 12.65 17.03
CA ASP A 114 -2.05 11.73 17.32
C ASP A 114 -1.36 11.26 16.02
N ILE A 115 -2.14 10.90 14.99
CA ILE A 115 -1.61 10.55 13.67
C ILE A 115 -0.82 11.74 13.08
N PHE A 116 -1.37 12.95 13.12
CA PHE A 116 -0.70 14.14 12.61
C PHE A 116 0.60 14.43 13.36
N THR A 117 0.56 14.40 14.69
CA THR A 117 1.69 14.77 15.55
C THR A 117 2.79 13.71 15.51
N ASN A 118 2.45 12.43 15.66
CA ASN A 118 3.42 11.35 15.83
C ASN A 118 3.71 10.60 14.53
N GLY A 119 2.72 10.45 13.65
CA GLY A 119 2.90 9.82 12.33
C GLY A 119 3.51 10.77 11.30
N PHE A 120 3.04 12.02 11.25
CA PHE A 120 3.48 13.04 10.29
C PHE A 120 4.36 14.14 10.90
N LEU A 121 4.80 13.96 12.15
CA LEU A 121 5.71 14.87 12.87
C LEU A 121 5.17 16.31 13.01
N GLY A 122 3.85 16.47 13.09
CA GLY A 122 3.20 17.78 13.16
C GLY A 122 3.43 18.66 11.92
N ARG A 123 3.82 18.05 10.79
CA ARG A 123 4.24 18.77 9.59
C ARG A 123 3.02 19.26 8.81
N THR A 124 2.71 20.55 8.91
CA THR A 124 1.62 21.19 8.18
C THR A 124 1.77 21.09 6.65
N SER A 125 3.00 21.07 6.13
CA SER A 125 3.26 20.90 4.69
C SER A 125 2.87 19.51 4.15
N SER A 126 2.62 18.52 5.01
CA SER A 126 2.05 17.23 4.59
C SER A 126 0.60 17.37 4.10
N GLY A 127 -0.13 18.40 4.53
CA GLY A 127 -1.55 18.55 4.27
C GLY A 127 -2.44 17.48 4.92
N VAL A 128 -1.88 16.60 5.76
CA VAL A 128 -2.67 15.64 6.54
C VAL A 128 -3.44 16.42 7.62
N PRO A 129 -4.74 16.16 7.80
CA PRO A 129 -5.53 16.88 8.79
C PRO A 129 -5.02 16.60 10.20
N SER A 130 -4.94 17.66 11.02
CA SER A 130 -4.77 17.56 12.48
C SER A 130 -6.10 17.44 13.23
N SER A 131 -7.21 17.68 12.53
CA SER A 131 -8.59 17.56 13.02
C SER A 131 -9.54 17.33 11.86
N LEU A 132 -10.73 16.79 12.11
CA LEU A 132 -11.78 16.57 11.11
C LEU A 132 -13.04 17.31 11.57
N GLN A 133 -13.58 18.17 10.72
CA GLN A 133 -14.73 19.02 11.05
C GLN A 133 -16.02 18.51 10.40
N THR A 134 -15.92 17.82 9.27
CA THR A 134 -17.07 17.41 8.48
C THR A 134 -17.15 15.90 8.27
N VAL A 135 -18.36 15.42 8.00
CA VAL A 135 -18.62 14.03 7.60
C VAL A 135 -17.83 13.68 6.33
N VAL A 136 -17.73 14.61 5.38
CA VAL A 136 -16.99 14.41 4.12
C VAL A 136 -15.48 14.21 4.37
N GLU A 137 -14.89 15.01 5.26
CA GLU A 137 -13.49 14.86 5.64
C GLU A 137 -13.24 13.51 6.34
N LEU A 138 -14.14 13.09 7.23
CA LEU A 138 -14.05 11.80 7.90
C LEU A 138 -14.13 10.62 6.93
N ILE A 139 -15.08 10.67 5.98
CA ILE A 139 -15.20 9.64 4.94
C ILE A 139 -13.91 9.53 4.14
N LYS A 140 -13.37 10.66 3.67
CA LYS A 140 -12.13 10.66 2.88
C LYS A 140 -10.95 10.13 3.70
N PHE A 141 -10.83 10.52 4.95
CA PHE A 141 -9.74 10.07 5.83
C PHE A 141 -9.80 8.57 6.09
N LEU A 142 -10.96 8.02 6.44
CA LEU A 142 -11.14 6.59 6.68
C LEU A 142 -10.96 5.76 5.39
N THR A 143 -11.40 6.28 4.25
CA THR A 143 -11.16 5.66 2.93
C THR A 143 -9.67 5.57 2.63
N MET A 144 -8.92 6.66 2.84
CA MET A 144 -7.47 6.68 2.68
C MET A 144 -6.79 5.64 3.58
N VAL A 145 -7.17 5.56 4.86
CA VAL A 145 -6.60 4.58 5.80
C VAL A 145 -6.89 3.14 5.34
N MET A 146 -8.14 2.83 5.04
CA MET A 146 -8.53 1.48 4.60
C MET A 146 -7.86 1.09 3.28
N PHE A 147 -7.79 2.01 2.30
CA PHE A 147 -7.13 1.77 1.02
C PHE A 147 -5.62 1.56 1.19
N THR A 148 -4.97 2.38 2.02
CA THR A 148 -3.52 2.28 2.31
C THR A 148 -3.17 0.94 2.93
N CYS A 149 -3.95 0.51 3.92
CA CYS A 149 -3.72 -0.76 4.63
C CYS A 149 -4.00 -2.01 3.78
N SER A 150 -4.74 -1.89 2.67
CA SER A 150 -5.16 -3.01 1.84
C SER A 150 -4.65 -2.90 0.41
N ALA A 151 -5.44 -2.27 -0.46
CA ALA A 151 -5.20 -2.17 -1.90
C ALA A 151 -3.83 -1.56 -2.24
N GLN A 152 -3.44 -0.46 -1.58
CA GLN A 152 -2.15 0.16 -1.86
C GLN A 152 -0.99 -0.77 -1.51
N HIS A 153 -1.05 -1.46 -0.38
CA HIS A 153 -0.05 -2.44 0.03
C HIS A 153 0.01 -3.60 -0.96
N ALA A 154 -1.14 -4.20 -1.31
CA ALA A 154 -1.21 -5.30 -2.26
C ALA A 154 -0.60 -4.93 -3.62
N ALA A 155 -0.91 -3.74 -4.14
CA ALA A 155 -0.39 -3.25 -5.42
C ALA A 155 1.15 -3.16 -5.48
N VAL A 156 1.80 -2.81 -4.37
CA VAL A 156 3.26 -2.63 -4.32
C VAL A 156 3.99 -3.85 -3.75
N ASN A 157 3.27 -4.78 -3.11
CA ASN A 157 3.84 -5.98 -2.51
C ASN A 157 3.72 -7.21 -3.41
N ASN A 158 2.53 -7.48 -3.96
CA ASN A 158 2.23 -8.79 -4.57
C ASN A 158 3.03 -9.08 -5.84
N GLY A 159 3.54 -8.04 -6.52
CA GLY A 159 4.39 -8.18 -7.71
C GLY A 159 5.89 -8.26 -7.43
N GLN A 160 6.32 -8.23 -6.16
CA GLN A 160 7.75 -8.21 -5.81
C GLN A 160 8.52 -9.39 -6.40
N TYR A 161 8.03 -10.63 -6.23
CA TYR A 161 8.68 -11.80 -6.80
C TYR A 161 8.55 -11.86 -8.33
N ASP A 162 7.35 -11.62 -8.87
CA ASP A 162 7.09 -11.68 -10.32
C ASP A 162 8.04 -10.78 -11.12
N LEU A 163 8.28 -9.56 -10.63
CA LEU A 163 9.12 -8.57 -11.29
C LEU A 163 10.58 -8.64 -10.84
N GLY A 164 10.83 -9.03 -9.59
CA GLY A 164 12.16 -9.01 -8.97
C GLY A 164 12.96 -10.30 -9.07
N ALA A 165 12.30 -11.45 -9.31
CA ALA A 165 13.00 -12.75 -9.35
C ALA A 165 13.99 -12.85 -10.52
N PHE A 166 13.71 -12.17 -11.63
CA PHE A 166 14.68 -12.00 -12.71
C PHE A 166 15.55 -10.77 -12.43
N VAL A 167 16.64 -10.97 -11.69
CA VAL A 167 17.52 -9.88 -11.19
C VAL A 167 17.91 -8.82 -12.23
N PRO A 168 18.22 -9.14 -13.51
CA PRO A 168 18.49 -8.11 -14.51
C PRO A 168 17.37 -7.09 -14.72
N ASN A 169 16.11 -7.44 -14.40
CA ASN A 169 14.96 -6.52 -14.47
C ASN A 169 14.90 -5.55 -13.28
N ALA A 170 15.32 -5.99 -12.09
CA ALA A 170 15.28 -5.20 -10.86
C ALA A 170 16.50 -5.48 -9.97
N PRO A 171 17.72 -5.06 -10.38
CA PRO A 171 18.92 -5.32 -9.61
C PRO A 171 18.90 -4.53 -8.29
N SER A 172 19.10 -5.22 -7.17
CA SER A 172 19.09 -4.60 -5.85
C SER A 172 20.36 -3.80 -5.52
N SER A 173 21.43 -4.00 -6.31
CA SER A 173 22.68 -3.27 -6.20
C SER A 173 23.39 -3.20 -7.55
N MET A 174 24.37 -2.31 -7.66
CA MET A 174 25.25 -2.21 -8.82
C MET A 174 26.70 -2.12 -8.32
N ARG A 175 27.61 -2.89 -8.90
CA ARG A 175 29.03 -3.00 -8.49
C ARG A 175 29.95 -2.04 -9.25
N HIS A 176 29.45 -1.39 -10.30
CA HIS A 176 30.17 -0.38 -11.07
C HIS A 176 29.35 0.92 -11.16
N PRO A 177 30.02 2.08 -11.31
CA PRO A 177 29.32 3.34 -11.54
C PRO A 177 28.57 3.34 -12.87
N PRO A 178 27.57 4.23 -13.04
CA PRO A 178 26.93 4.43 -14.33
C PRO A 178 27.97 4.73 -15.43
N PRO A 179 27.79 4.20 -16.65
CA PRO A 179 28.75 4.41 -17.74
C PRO A 179 28.80 5.90 -18.15
N CYS A 180 30.01 6.44 -18.30
CA CYS A 180 30.24 7.83 -18.72
C CYS A 180 30.35 8.00 -20.24
N GLU A 181 30.51 6.92 -20.99
CA GLU A 181 30.69 6.93 -22.45
C GLU A 181 29.77 5.89 -23.13
N LYS A 182 29.24 6.22 -24.31
CA LYS A 182 28.51 5.28 -25.16
C LYS A 182 29.47 4.30 -25.85
N GLY A 183 28.99 3.10 -26.19
CA GLY A 183 29.75 2.12 -26.99
C GLY A 183 30.83 1.33 -26.24
N ARG A 184 30.95 1.52 -24.92
CA ARG A 184 31.92 0.80 -24.06
C ARG A 184 31.35 -0.41 -23.34
N ALA A 185 30.02 -0.58 -23.33
CA ALA A 185 29.37 -1.69 -22.66
C ALA A 185 29.47 -2.98 -23.48
N PHE A 186 29.82 -4.07 -22.82
CA PHE A 186 29.85 -5.43 -23.37
C PHE A 186 29.35 -6.42 -22.32
N LEU A 187 29.04 -7.66 -22.72
CA LEU A 187 28.39 -8.65 -21.86
C LEU A 187 29.11 -8.86 -20.52
N GLN A 188 30.43 -9.06 -20.54
CA GLN A 188 31.17 -9.30 -19.31
C GLN A 188 31.11 -8.08 -18.37
N HIS A 189 31.25 -6.85 -18.90
CA HIS A 189 31.07 -5.64 -18.11
C HIS A 189 29.65 -5.54 -17.49
N PHE A 190 28.61 -5.94 -18.22
CA PHE A 190 27.25 -6.01 -17.68
C PHE A 190 27.15 -7.01 -16.51
N LEU A 191 27.68 -8.22 -16.69
CA LEU A 191 27.70 -9.26 -15.65
C LEU A 191 28.52 -8.83 -14.43
N ASP A 192 29.60 -8.09 -14.64
CA ASP A 192 30.43 -7.52 -13.58
C ASP A 192 29.74 -6.33 -12.87
N THR A 193 28.76 -5.70 -13.50
CA THR A 193 28.02 -4.55 -12.95
C THR A 193 26.83 -4.98 -12.08
N ILE A 194 26.06 -5.99 -12.47
CA ILE A 194 24.89 -6.46 -11.70
C ILE A 194 25.32 -7.14 -10.38
N PRO A 195 24.40 -7.36 -9.42
CA PRO A 195 24.74 -7.94 -8.12
C PRO A 195 25.49 -9.27 -8.24
N GLU A 196 26.40 -9.53 -7.30
CA GLU A 196 27.04 -10.84 -7.19
C GLU A 196 26.04 -11.90 -6.69
N VAL A 197 26.45 -13.17 -6.76
CA VAL A 197 25.59 -14.32 -6.39
C VAL A 197 25.11 -14.22 -4.94
N ALA A 198 25.97 -13.80 -4.00
CA ALA A 198 25.59 -13.69 -2.59
C ALA A 198 24.52 -12.62 -2.34
N THR A 199 24.72 -11.41 -2.89
CA THR A 199 23.72 -10.32 -2.82
C THR A 199 22.41 -10.72 -3.50
N THR A 200 22.50 -11.37 -4.66
CA THR A 200 21.36 -11.92 -5.40
C THR A 200 20.58 -12.93 -4.56
N ALA A 201 21.27 -13.89 -3.94
CA ALA A 201 20.63 -14.90 -3.10
C ALA A 201 19.91 -14.25 -1.91
N ASN A 202 20.54 -13.27 -1.25
CA ASN A 202 19.93 -12.57 -0.11
C ASN A 202 18.65 -11.82 -0.51
N ILE A 203 18.67 -11.08 -1.62
CA ILE A 203 17.46 -10.35 -2.04
C ILE A 203 16.36 -11.30 -2.51
N LEU A 204 16.70 -12.40 -3.20
CA LEU A 204 15.71 -13.41 -3.60
C LEU A 204 15.04 -14.06 -2.39
N VAL A 205 15.77 -14.33 -1.30
CA VAL A 205 15.17 -14.79 -0.05
C VAL A 205 14.16 -13.77 0.49
N ALA A 206 14.50 -12.48 0.50
CA ALA A 206 13.58 -11.44 0.94
C ALA A 206 12.32 -11.39 0.06
N LEU A 207 12.46 -11.41 -1.28
CA LEU A 207 11.33 -11.37 -2.21
C LEU A 207 10.41 -12.59 -2.06
N ILE A 208 10.98 -13.80 -1.87
CA ILE A 208 10.20 -15.02 -1.62
C ILE A 208 9.41 -14.89 -0.31
N LEU A 209 10.05 -14.43 0.76
CA LEU A 209 9.39 -14.29 2.06
C LEU A 209 8.25 -13.26 2.02
N LEU A 210 8.49 -12.08 1.42
CA LEU A 210 7.51 -11.00 1.34
C LEU A 210 6.35 -11.30 0.37
N SER A 211 6.57 -12.21 -0.58
CA SER A 211 5.54 -12.68 -1.52
C SER A 211 4.85 -13.97 -1.05
N SER A 212 5.21 -14.50 0.12
CA SER A 212 4.65 -15.75 0.64
C SER A 212 3.24 -15.53 1.20
N GLN A 213 2.34 -16.46 0.91
CA GLN A 213 0.98 -16.41 1.43
C GLN A 213 0.90 -17.04 2.83
N LEU A 214 0.40 -16.29 3.80
CA LEU A 214 0.11 -16.79 5.14
C LEU A 214 -1.19 -17.60 5.13
N LYS A 215 -1.24 -18.68 5.93
CA LYS A 215 -2.43 -19.54 6.02
C LYS A 215 -3.66 -18.82 6.56
N ASP A 216 -3.47 -17.89 7.47
CA ASP A 216 -4.53 -17.14 8.14
C ASP A 216 -4.81 -15.78 7.49
N ARG A 217 -4.44 -15.62 6.20
CA ARG A 217 -4.69 -14.39 5.44
C ARG A 217 -6.18 -14.05 5.41
N ARG A 218 -6.49 -12.75 5.48
CA ARG A 218 -7.87 -12.24 5.46
C ARG A 218 -8.01 -11.27 4.31
N LEU A 219 -8.77 -11.65 3.30
CA LEU A 219 -8.94 -10.83 2.10
C LEU A 219 -9.82 -9.62 2.40
N LEU A 220 -9.69 -8.59 1.57
CA LEU A 220 -10.45 -7.35 1.67
C LEU A 220 -11.95 -7.65 1.76
N GLY A 221 -12.60 -7.10 2.79
CA GLY A 221 -14.04 -7.30 3.03
C GLY A 221 -14.39 -8.58 3.79
N GLN A 222 -13.42 -9.47 4.07
CA GLN A 222 -13.65 -10.64 4.93
C GLN A 222 -13.44 -10.26 6.41
N TYR A 223 -14.55 -10.14 7.16
CA TYR A 223 -14.55 -9.73 8.55
C TYR A 223 -15.09 -10.85 9.45
N PRO A 224 -14.27 -11.86 9.82
CA PRO A 224 -14.72 -12.98 10.64
C PRO A 224 -15.04 -12.56 12.08
N GLU A 225 -14.39 -11.53 12.63
CA GLU A 225 -14.78 -10.95 13.91
C GLU A 225 -15.98 -10.00 13.77
N GLU A 226 -17.04 -10.29 14.53
CA GLU A 226 -18.25 -9.50 14.54
C GLU A 226 -18.12 -8.23 15.41
N TRP A 227 -17.33 -7.25 14.95
CA TRP A 227 -17.25 -5.93 15.60
C TRP A 227 -18.53 -5.11 15.45
N PHE A 228 -19.26 -5.31 14.36
CA PHE A 228 -20.55 -4.68 14.11
C PHE A 228 -21.68 -5.69 14.33
N THR A 229 -22.59 -5.36 15.26
CA THR A 229 -23.70 -6.23 15.63
C THR A 229 -25.04 -5.76 15.07
N GLU A 230 -25.13 -4.47 14.71
CA GLU A 230 -26.35 -3.88 14.16
C GLU A 230 -26.64 -4.34 12.72
N ALA A 231 -27.92 -4.36 12.36
CA ALA A 231 -28.39 -4.88 11.07
C ALA A 231 -27.85 -4.08 9.87
N GLU A 232 -27.79 -2.75 9.99
CA GLU A 232 -27.43 -1.86 8.89
C GLU A 232 -25.93 -1.93 8.54
N PRO A 233 -24.98 -1.78 9.48
CA PRO A 233 -23.56 -2.08 9.22
C PRO A 233 -23.32 -3.46 8.62
N ARG A 234 -24.03 -4.51 9.09
CA ARG A 234 -23.93 -5.86 8.50
C ARG A 234 -24.44 -5.91 7.05
N ARG A 235 -25.49 -5.16 6.73
CA ARG A 235 -25.99 -5.00 5.35
C ARG A 235 -24.97 -4.29 4.47
N LEU A 236 -24.35 -3.23 4.98
CA LEU A 236 -23.31 -2.47 4.29
C LEU A 236 -22.05 -3.32 4.01
N ILE A 237 -21.63 -4.16 4.95
CA ILE A 237 -20.55 -5.14 4.74
C ILE A 237 -20.88 -6.08 3.58
N ARG A 238 -22.10 -6.65 3.56
CA ARG A 238 -22.52 -7.54 2.45
C ARG A 238 -22.55 -6.80 1.11
N ALA A 239 -23.01 -5.55 1.09
CA ALA A 239 -23.00 -4.74 -0.12
C ALA A 239 -21.56 -4.46 -0.60
N PHE A 240 -20.64 -4.17 0.32
CA PHE A 240 -19.22 -3.99 0.00
C PHE A 240 -18.60 -5.28 -0.56
N GLN A 241 -18.87 -6.44 0.06
CA GLN A 241 -18.43 -7.74 -0.44
C GLN A 241 -18.95 -8.02 -1.86
N GLY A 242 -20.24 -7.78 -2.11
CA GLY A 242 -20.80 -7.92 -3.47
C GLY A 242 -20.11 -6.99 -4.48
N LYS A 243 -19.78 -5.75 -4.07
CA LYS A 243 -19.06 -4.82 -4.95
C LYS A 243 -17.64 -5.29 -5.27
N LEU A 244 -16.95 -5.89 -4.30
CA LEU A 244 -15.63 -6.49 -4.52
C LEU A 244 -15.71 -7.69 -5.48
N GLU A 245 -16.77 -8.50 -5.42
CA GLU A 245 -16.99 -9.59 -6.38
C GLU A 245 -17.19 -9.06 -7.81
N GLU A 246 -17.96 -7.99 -8.00
CA GLU A 246 -18.10 -7.34 -9.31
C GLU A 246 -16.76 -6.83 -9.85
N ILE A 247 -15.93 -6.21 -8.99
CA ILE A 247 -14.61 -5.70 -9.38
C ILE A 247 -13.68 -6.84 -9.77
N ARG A 248 -13.68 -7.94 -8.99
CA ARG A 248 -12.95 -9.17 -9.33
C ARG A 248 -13.33 -9.66 -10.72
N ASP A 249 -14.61 -9.79 -11.01
CA ASP A 249 -15.07 -10.34 -12.30
C ASP A 249 -14.61 -9.47 -13.47
N GLN A 250 -14.66 -8.15 -13.32
CA GLN A 250 -14.18 -7.21 -14.34
C GLN A 250 -12.65 -7.29 -14.54
N ILE A 251 -11.88 -7.46 -13.46
CA ILE A 251 -10.43 -7.65 -13.52
C ILE A 251 -10.08 -8.95 -14.24
N GLU A 252 -10.76 -10.05 -13.92
CA GLU A 252 -10.52 -11.35 -14.53
C GLU A 252 -10.95 -11.38 -16.01
N GLU A 253 -12.08 -10.76 -16.36
CA GLU A 253 -12.51 -10.63 -17.75
C GLU A 253 -11.47 -9.88 -18.60
N ARG A 254 -10.99 -8.74 -18.11
CA ARG A 254 -9.88 -8.01 -18.76
C ARG A 254 -8.64 -8.89 -18.87
N ASN A 255 -8.24 -9.53 -17.77
CA ASN A 255 -7.01 -10.31 -17.71
C ASN A 255 -7.04 -11.56 -18.61
N HIS A 256 -8.22 -12.13 -18.89
CA HIS A 256 -8.37 -13.25 -19.83
C HIS A 256 -7.97 -12.87 -21.26
N LEU A 257 -8.06 -11.59 -21.63
CA LEU A 257 -7.72 -11.08 -22.96
C LEU A 257 -6.30 -10.48 -23.03
N ALA A 258 -5.56 -10.44 -21.92
CA ALA A 258 -4.28 -9.75 -21.84
C ALA A 258 -3.08 -10.70 -21.99
N ASP A 259 -2.06 -10.27 -22.73
CA ASP A 259 -0.77 -10.99 -22.85
C ASP A 259 -0.02 -11.03 -21.50
N LEU A 260 -0.10 -9.95 -20.73
CA LEU A 260 0.42 -9.86 -19.36
C LEU A 260 -0.71 -9.44 -18.42
N ARG A 261 -1.08 -10.34 -17.52
CA ARG A 261 -2.14 -10.11 -16.53
C ARG A 261 -1.66 -9.13 -15.46
N TYR A 262 -2.55 -8.24 -15.04
CA TYR A 262 -2.34 -7.41 -13.85
C TYR A 262 -3.36 -7.84 -12.78
N ASN A 263 -2.90 -8.54 -11.74
CA ASN A 263 -3.76 -9.10 -10.69
C ASN A 263 -3.50 -8.56 -9.28
N TYR A 264 -2.51 -7.68 -9.11
CA TYR A 264 -2.07 -7.21 -7.79
C TYR A 264 -3.11 -6.41 -7.00
N LEU A 265 -4.17 -5.95 -7.68
CA LEU A 265 -5.33 -5.28 -7.09
C LEU A 265 -6.62 -6.11 -7.21
N ASN A 266 -6.50 -7.40 -7.52
CA ASN A 266 -7.65 -8.29 -7.48
C ASN A 266 -8.10 -8.46 -6.02
N PRO A 267 -9.40 -8.28 -5.69
CA PRO A 267 -9.91 -8.52 -4.34
C PRO A 267 -9.62 -9.92 -3.78
N LEU A 268 -9.39 -10.92 -4.64
CA LEU A 268 -8.97 -12.27 -4.22
C LEU A 268 -7.52 -12.37 -3.73
N GLU A 269 -6.70 -11.36 -4.02
CA GLU A 269 -5.28 -11.29 -3.65
C GLU A 269 -4.97 -10.11 -2.72
N THR A 270 -5.96 -9.28 -2.43
CA THR A 270 -5.82 -8.09 -1.59
C THR A 270 -6.19 -8.44 -0.15
N GLU A 271 -5.26 -8.33 0.79
CA GLU A 271 -5.53 -8.51 2.21
C GLU A 271 -6.19 -7.27 2.84
N ASN A 272 -6.89 -7.45 3.96
CA ASN A 272 -7.46 -6.35 4.73
C ASN A 272 -6.39 -5.41 5.32
N SER A 273 -5.23 -5.96 5.66
CA SER A 273 -4.18 -5.26 6.41
C SER A 273 -2.79 -5.56 5.87
N ILE A 274 -1.81 -4.80 6.35
CA ILE A 274 -0.39 -5.04 6.13
C ILE A 274 0.04 -6.12 7.12
N SER A 275 0.15 -7.36 6.65
CA SER A 275 0.42 -8.57 7.46
C SER A 275 1.72 -9.28 7.09
N ILE A 276 2.35 -8.89 5.97
CA ILE A 276 3.62 -9.38 5.44
C ILE A 276 4.48 -8.22 4.95
#